data_AF-A0A7S0WPK0-F1
#
_entry.id   AF-A0A7S0WPK0-F1
#
_cell.length_a   1.000
_cell.length_b   1.000
_cell.length_c   1.000
_cell.angle_alpha   90.00
_cell.angle_beta   90.00
_cell.angle_gamma   90.00
#
_symmetry.space_group_name_H-M   'P 1'
#
loop_
_entity.id
_entity.type
_entity.pdbx_description
1 polymer ?
#
loop_
_entity_poly.entity_id
_entity_poly.type
_entity_poly.pdbx_seq_one_letter_code
_entity_poly.pdbx_strand_id
1 'polypeptide(L)'
;VIFYQYPDICSTVLNIFSCNPLDSVTDNGAQYDMFKLAVGSYWTQDYNRKCYEGGHMALAMGYGIPWLVLFCLGVPAISAVLLYRNRDKIIDFEDDVHFRELLEG
;
A
#
# COMPACT_ATOMS: atom_id res chain seq x y z
N VAL A 1 -6.13 18.25 -5.40
CA VAL A 1 -6.68 17.06 -6.10
C VAL A 1 -5.75 15.85 -5.97
N ILE A 2 -4.46 15.96 -6.35
CA ILE A 2 -3.51 14.83 -6.35
C ILE A 2 -3.35 14.17 -4.96
N PHE A 3 -3.25 14.95 -3.87
CA PHE A 3 -3.13 14.41 -2.52
C PHE A 3 -4.37 13.66 -2.02
N TYR A 4 -5.57 14.01 -2.52
CA TYR A 4 -6.81 13.34 -2.13
C TYR A 4 -6.95 11.95 -2.78
N GLN A 5 -6.50 11.80 -4.03
CA GLN A 5 -6.59 10.54 -4.77
C GLN A 5 -5.45 9.55 -4.43
N TYR A 6 -4.39 10.05 -3.78
CA TYR A 6 -3.23 9.25 -3.39
C TYR A 6 -3.56 7.97 -2.60
N PRO A 7 -4.36 7.99 -1.52
CA PRO A 7 -4.70 6.78 -0.77
C PRO A 7 -5.40 5.72 -1.63
N ASP A 8 -6.26 6.12 -2.56
CA ASP A 8 -6.97 5.19 -3.43
C ASP A 8 -6.03 4.50 -4.42
N ILE A 9 -5.09 5.25 -5.00
CA ILE A 9 -4.07 4.72 -5.91
C ILE A 9 -3.18 3.73 -5.15
N CYS A 10 -2.71 4.11 -3.96
CA CYS A 10 -1.88 3.24 -3.13
C CYS A 10 -2.62 1.96 -2.74
N SER A 11 -3.89 2.07 -2.36
CA SER A 11 -4.74 0.92 -2.03
C SER A 11 -4.89 -0.01 -3.22
N THR A 12 -5.09 0.52 -4.43
CA THR A 12 -5.18 -0.27 -5.66
C THR A 12 -3.88 -1.04 -5.94
N VAL A 13 -2.73 -0.38 -5.81
CA VAL A 13 -1.41 -1.00 -6.00
C VAL A 13 -1.15 -2.08 -4.94
N LEU A 14 -1.47 -1.82 -3.68
CA LEU A 14 -1.30 -2.80 -2.60
C LEU A 14 -2.26 -3.99 -2.75
N ASN A 15 -3.46 -3.79 -3.30
CA ASN A 15 -4.43 -4.85 -3.53
C ASN A 15 -3.95 -5.89 -4.56
N ILE A 16 -3.06 -5.51 -5.48
CA ILE A 16 -2.39 -6.47 -6.38
C ILE A 16 -1.66 -7.56 -5.59
N PHE A 17 -1.12 -7.23 -4.42
CA PHE A 17 -0.39 -8.16 -3.56
C PHE A 17 -1.27 -8.84 -2.50
N SER A 18 -2.57 -8.54 -2.48
CA SER A 18 -3.52 -9.13 -1.53
C SER A 18 -3.92 -10.53 -1.95
N CYS A 19 -3.60 -11.52 -1.12
CA CYS A 19 -3.97 -12.91 -1.36
C CYS A 19 -4.71 -13.49 -0.17
N ASN A 20 -5.76 -14.26 -0.48
CA ASN A 20 -6.61 -14.90 0.51
C ASN A 20 -6.39 -16.42 0.46
N PRO A 21 -6.05 -17.08 1.59
CA PRO A 21 -6.03 -18.53 1.64
C PRO A 21 -7.46 -19.08 1.51
N LEU A 22 -7.66 -19.95 0.53
CA LEU A 22 -8.86 -20.79 0.41
C LEU A 22 -8.51 -22.20 0.91
N ASP A 23 -9.40 -22.75 1.72
CA ASP A 23 -9.35 -24.11 2.25
C ASP A 23 -7.96 -24.51 2.77
N SER A 24 -7.59 -24.03 3.96
CA SER A 24 -6.29 -24.35 4.55
C SER A 24 -6.18 -25.84 4.90
N VAL A 25 -5.00 -26.43 4.69
CA VAL A 25 -4.72 -27.84 5.06
C VAL A 25 -4.80 -28.03 6.58
N THR A 26 -4.70 -26.95 7.35
CA THR A 26 -4.66 -26.94 8.82
C THR A 26 -6.03 -26.76 9.47
N ASP A 27 -7.09 -26.49 8.70
CA ASP A 27 -8.44 -26.42 9.25
C ASP A 27 -8.93 -27.82 9.61
N ASN A 28 -8.94 -28.09 10.92
CA ASN A 28 -9.40 -29.33 11.56
C ASN A 28 -10.92 -29.61 11.40
N GLY A 29 -11.58 -28.98 10.42
CA GLY A 29 -12.96 -29.23 10.03
C GLY A 29 -13.06 -30.52 9.21
N ALA A 30 -12.80 -31.67 9.85
CA ALA A 30 -12.78 -33.00 9.22
C ALA A 30 -14.07 -33.37 8.46
N GLN A 31 -15.18 -32.64 8.68
CA GLN A 31 -16.48 -32.92 8.05
C GLN A 31 -16.61 -32.43 6.59
N TYR A 32 -15.79 -31.47 6.14
CA TYR A 32 -15.89 -30.91 4.79
C TYR A 32 -14.62 -31.09 3.94
N ASP A 33 -13.61 -31.81 4.46
CA ASP A 33 -12.32 -32.01 3.80
C ASP A 33 -12.47 -32.71 2.42
N MET A 34 -13.46 -33.61 2.28
CA MET A 34 -13.78 -34.29 1.02
C MET A 34 -14.38 -33.39 -0.06
N PHE A 35 -14.78 -32.16 0.28
CA PHE A 35 -15.36 -31.20 -0.67
C PHE A 35 -14.42 -30.03 -0.99
N LYS A 36 -13.18 -30.04 -0.48
CA LYS A 36 -12.17 -29.02 -0.82
C LYS A 36 -11.75 -29.16 -2.27
N LEU A 37 -12.13 -28.20 -3.11
CA LEU A 37 -11.84 -28.20 -4.55
C LEU A 37 -10.71 -27.23 -4.93
N ALA A 38 -10.43 -26.23 -4.09
CA ALA A 38 -9.45 -25.17 -4.37
C ALA A 38 -8.61 -24.89 -3.11
N VAL A 39 -7.62 -25.74 -2.86
CA VAL A 39 -6.68 -25.61 -1.73
C VAL A 39 -5.53 -24.68 -2.13
N GLY A 40 -5.31 -23.61 -1.37
CA GLY A 40 -4.15 -22.73 -1.51
C GLY A 40 -4.48 -21.24 -1.44
N SER A 41 -3.50 -20.39 -1.71
CA SER A 41 -3.68 -18.94 -1.72
C SER A 41 -4.05 -18.43 -3.11
N TYR A 42 -5.12 -17.67 -3.19
CA TYR A 42 -5.63 -17.11 -4.44
C TYR A 42 -5.66 -15.59 -4.37
N TRP A 43 -5.60 -14.96 -5.54
CA TRP A 43 -5.62 -13.49 -5.62
C TRP A 43 -7.02 -12.96 -5.29
N THR A 44 -7.10 -11.99 -4.37
CA THR A 44 -8.38 -11.50 -3.84
C THR A 44 -9.28 -10.87 -4.92
N GLN A 45 -8.71 -10.34 -6.00
CA GLN A 45 -9.50 -9.79 -7.12
C GLN A 45 -9.97 -10.85 -8.13
N ASP A 46 -9.26 -11.97 -8.25
CA ASP A 46 -9.57 -13.05 -9.20
C ASP A 46 -9.17 -14.40 -8.63
N TYR A 47 -10.16 -15.12 -8.10
CA TYR A 47 -10.00 -16.45 -7.53
C TYR A 47 -9.67 -17.54 -8.56
N ASN A 48 -9.68 -17.26 -9.87
CA ASN A 48 -9.16 -18.20 -10.87
C ASN A 48 -7.63 -18.20 -10.94
N ARG A 49 -6.96 -17.22 -10.31
CA ARG A 49 -5.51 -17.10 -10.30
C ARG A 49 -4.93 -17.40 -8.93
N LYS A 50 -4.00 -18.37 -8.91
CA LYS A 50 -3.19 -18.65 -7.74
C LYS A 50 -2.24 -17.49 -7.47
N CYS A 51 -2.05 -17.23 -6.18
CA CYS A 51 -1.21 -16.16 -5.71
C CYS A 51 0.27 -16.43 -6.06
N TYR A 52 0.96 -15.44 -6.63
CA TYR A 52 2.37 -15.50 -7.05
C TYR A 52 2.72 -16.65 -8.00
N GLU A 53 1.75 -17.19 -8.73
CA GLU A 53 1.98 -18.21 -9.76
C GLU A 53 1.61 -17.68 -11.14
N GLY A 54 2.43 -18.04 -12.14
CA GLY A 54 2.21 -17.72 -13.55
C GLY A 54 1.89 -16.25 -13.79
N GLY A 55 0.66 -15.97 -14.23
CA GLY A 55 0.24 -14.62 -14.62
C GLY A 55 0.16 -13.61 -13.46
N HIS A 56 -0.12 -14.05 -12.22
CA HIS A 56 -0.16 -13.12 -11.08
C HIS A 56 1.24 -12.66 -10.68
N MET A 57 2.22 -13.57 -10.73
CA MET A 57 3.63 -13.23 -10.49
C MET A 57 4.14 -12.19 -11.50
N ALA A 58 3.84 -12.37 -12.79
CA ALA A 58 4.23 -11.43 -13.83
C ALA A 58 3.59 -10.04 -13.62
N LEU A 59 2.33 -9.99 -13.18
CA LEU A 59 1.64 -8.74 -12.87
C LEU A 59 2.22 -8.06 -11.62
N ALA A 60 2.43 -8.82 -10.55
CA ALA A 60 3.03 -8.33 -9.31
C ALA A 60 4.44 -7.77 -9.52
N MET A 61 5.27 -8.46 -10.30
CA MET A 61 6.65 -8.02 -10.58
C MET A 61 6.71 -6.90 -11.64
N GLY A 62 5.93 -7.01 -12.71
CA GLY A 62 6.00 -6.08 -13.84
C GLY A 62 5.27 -4.76 -13.60
N TYR A 63 4.13 -4.79 -12.90
CA TYR A 63 3.34 -3.60 -12.60
C TYR A 63 3.34 -3.29 -11.10
N GLY A 64 3.09 -4.29 -10.25
CA GLY A 64 2.96 -4.07 -8.80
C GLY A 64 4.19 -3.36 -8.21
N ILE A 65 5.39 -3.92 -8.40
CA ILE A 65 6.63 -3.39 -7.78
C ILE A 65 6.97 -1.98 -8.30
N PRO A 66 7.00 -1.70 -9.61
CA PRO A 66 7.30 -0.36 -10.10
C PRO A 66 6.34 0.71 -9.56
N TRP A 67 5.03 0.43 -9.57
CA TRP A 67 4.04 1.37 -9.05
C TRP A 67 4.16 1.56 -7.54
N LEU A 68 4.46 0.50 -6.79
CA LEU A 68 4.68 0.56 -5.34
C LEU A 68 5.89 1.44 -5.02
N VAL A 69 7.01 1.25 -5.72
CA VAL A 69 8.22 2.06 -5.47
C VAL A 69 8.00 3.52 -5.88
N LEU A 70 7.41 3.78 -7.04
CA LEU A 70 7.25 5.15 -7.55
C LEU A 70 6.22 5.95 -6.73
N PHE A 71 5.06 5.36 -6.41
CA PHE A 71 3.97 6.09 -5.79
C PHE A 71 3.93 5.90 -4.27
N CYS A 72 3.94 4.66 -3.79
CA CYS A 72 3.84 4.41 -2.35
C CYS A 72 5.11 4.86 -1.60
N LEU A 73 6.29 4.66 -2.18
CA LEU A 73 7.56 5.08 -1.54
C LEU A 73 8.09 6.40 -2.08
N GLY A 74 8.00 6.63 -3.39
CA GLY A 74 8.59 7.81 -4.03
C GLY A 74 7.99 9.12 -3.55
N VAL A 75 6.66 9.20 -3.45
CA VAL A 75 5.98 10.42 -2.97
C VAL A 75 6.38 10.80 -1.53
N PRO A 76 6.25 9.93 -0.51
CA PRO A 76 6.66 10.28 0.85
C PRO A 76 8.17 10.51 0.97
N ALA A 77 9.00 9.79 0.21
CA ALA A 77 10.44 10.03 0.19
C ALA A 77 10.77 11.42 -0.36
N ILE A 78 10.15 11.83 -1.47
CA ILE A 78 10.33 13.19 -2.03
C ILE A 78 9.85 14.23 -1.04
N SER A 79 8.68 14.04 -0.42
CA SER A 79 8.17 14.94 0.62
C SER A 79 9.15 15.06 1.79
N ALA A 80 9.67 13.94 2.29
CA ALA A 80 10.65 13.92 3.36
C ALA A 80 11.97 14.63 2.97
N VAL A 81 12.46 14.40 1.75
CA VAL A 81 13.68 15.06 1.24
C VAL A 81 13.46 16.57 1.10
N LEU A 82 12.32 17.01 0.57
CA LEU A 82 12.01 18.44 0.44
C LEU A 82 11.88 19.10 1.82
N LEU A 83 11.18 18.47 2.76
CA LEU A 83 11.07 18.94 4.14
C LEU A 83 12.44 19.03 4.81
N TYR A 84 13.26 18.00 4.65
CA TYR A 84 14.60 17.97 5.24
C TYR A 84 15.52 19.05 4.65
N ARG A 85 15.45 19.29 3.33
CA ARG A 85 16.24 20.34 2.66
C ARG A 85 15.79 21.76 3.01
N ASN A 86 14.51 21.93 3.34
CA ASN A 86 13.92 23.23 3.65
C ASN A 86 13.68 23.45 5.15
N ARG A 87 14.18 22.55 6.01
CA ARG A 87 13.95 22.57 7.47
C ARG A 87 14.24 23.92 8.10
N ASP A 88 15.29 24.60 7.67
CA ASP A 88 15.68 25.91 8.23
C ASP A 88 14.61 26.98 7.98
N LYS A 89 13.92 26.93 6.83
CA LYS A 89 12.82 27.86 6.49
C LYS A 89 11.52 27.52 7.22
N ILE A 90 11.35 26.28 7.65
CA ILE A 90 10.16 25.84 8.38
C ILE A 90 10.28 26.27 9.84
N ILE A 91 11.48 26.19 10.42
CA ILE A 91 11.75 26.66 11.78
C ILE A 91 11.55 28.17 11.87
N ASP A 92 12.11 28.94 10.93
CA ASP A 92 11.90 30.40 10.89
C ASP A 92 10.42 30.78 10.76
N PHE A 93 9.64 30.03 9.97
CA PHE A 93 8.20 30.26 9.82
C PHE A 93 7.41 29.94 11.11
N GLU A 94 7.79 28.89 11.82
CA GLU A 94 7.15 28.51 13.09
C GLU A 94 7.38 29.58 14.17
N ASP A 95 8.60 30.12 14.24
CA ASP A 95 8.93 31.22 15.14
C ASP A 95 8.14 32.51 14.81
N ASP A 96 8.01 32.85 13.52
CA ASP A 96 7.23 34.03 13.07
C ASP A 96 5.73 33.91 13.39
N VAL A 97 5.13 32.73 13.18
CA VAL A 97 3.71 32.49 13.51
C VAL A 97 3.48 32.60 15.01
N HIS A 98 4.36 32.00 15.81
CA HIS A 98 4.27 32.07 17.27
C HIS A 98 4.41 33.52 17.77
N PHE A 99 5.31 34.30 17.17
CA PHE A 99 5.50 35.71 17.53
C PHE A 99 4.27 36.57 17.19
N ARG A 100 3.57 36.28 16.09
CA ARG A 100 2.32 36.98 15.72
C ARG A 100 1.17 36.67 16.68
N GLU A 101 1.01 35.42 17.11
CA GLU A 101 -0.01 35.08 18.11
C GLU A 101 0.22 35.80 19.45
N LEU A 102 1.48 36.01 19.85
CA LEU A 102 1.82 36.76 21.07
C LEU A 102 1.53 38.27 20.98
N LEU A 103 1.48 38.84 19.76
CA LEU A 103 1.21 40.26 19.55
C LEU A 103 -0.29 40.57 19.37
N GLU A 104 -1.08 39.58 18.95
CA GLU A 104 -2.51 39.72 18.69
C GLU A 104 -3.39 39.20 19.85
N GLY A 105 -2.78 38.62 20.90
CA GLY A 105 -3.45 38.04 22.09
C GLY A 105 -3.47 38.91 23.34
#